data_AF-A0A7X7I045-F1
#
_entry.id   AF-A0A7X7I045-F1
#
_cell.length_a   1.000
_cell.length_b   1.000
_cell.length_c   1.000
_cell.angle_alpha   90.00
_cell.angle_beta   90.00
_cell.angle_gamma   90.00
#
_symmetry.space_group_name_H-M   'P 1'
#
loop_
_entity.id
_entity.type
_entity.pdbx_description
1 polymer ?
#
loop_
_entity_poly.entity_id
_entity_poly.type
_entity_poly.pdbx_seq_one_letter_code
_entity_poly.pdbx_strand_id
1 'polypeptide(L)'
;MKIAPKITAVFLLLAAMLSAQSLTGSFTITLKGPATGDQINIVKAGARTMLKNEIISWLKTSHEFKFDTTNVLTNLAIEILTDSCINHGKEESSFKGRELSIFYTVTEAAADDALNSFDRASEEFVRRNIITMQNAEKDSNNAAYFKSALIAYCYSYGHFGEPIILDEATGVTVVEETQKIVHNLFNRLKIQSSDMILQGRIGRAVDQPPIVTAVLDSTPINDLWFCGYLQSGKYIYAGVTDDQGQLTLKDMMIPLVSNGTLYSLTPDIGKTIGAPVSITLTDLKIQVKDGHTQTFMFKVIQPTYSLDYKISSGSDLSLPPEFLSDAVLKKYLKDSCFVVDTKPNVPPDFMITADLTVANAAVDITDEMGLKVTGTITIKGLSLETPRTEIKNVEYIKRYAKRTEIPYGLALWDMNMLMKQNMKSILSKM
;
A
#
# COMPACT_ATOMS: atom_id res chain seq x y z
N MET A 1 -52.07 -47.45 8.08
CA MET A 1 -51.69 -46.07 7.75
C MET A 1 -50.45 -45.66 8.55
N LYS A 2 -49.26 -45.70 7.94
CA LYS A 2 -47.99 -45.23 8.53
C LYS A 2 -47.10 -44.68 7.41
N ILE A 3 -47.31 -43.44 6.98
CA ILE A 3 -46.42 -42.73 6.03
C ILE A 3 -46.05 -41.32 6.54
N ALA A 4 -46.59 -40.89 7.69
CA ALA A 4 -46.42 -39.52 8.18
C ALA A 4 -45.00 -39.10 8.65
N PRO A 5 -44.10 -39.95 9.21
CA PRO A 5 -42.86 -39.42 9.79
C PRO A 5 -41.76 -39.09 8.78
N LYS A 6 -41.74 -39.71 7.59
CA LYS A 6 -40.68 -39.51 6.59
C LYS A 6 -40.84 -38.21 5.80
N ILE A 7 -42.08 -37.80 5.51
CA ILE A 7 -42.35 -36.56 4.75
C ILE A 7 -42.12 -35.34 5.64
N THR A 8 -42.50 -35.39 6.92
CA THR A 8 -42.23 -34.31 7.88
C THR A 8 -40.74 -34.15 8.15
N ALA A 9 -39.97 -35.25 8.23
CA ALA A 9 -38.51 -35.19 8.36
C ALA A 9 -37.82 -34.58 7.13
N VAL A 10 -38.31 -34.86 5.91
CA VAL A 10 -37.80 -34.27 4.67
C VAL A 10 -38.14 -32.78 4.56
N PHE A 11 -39.35 -32.38 4.98
CA PHE A 11 -39.72 -30.95 5.05
C PHE A 11 -38.95 -30.19 6.13
N LEU A 12 -38.67 -30.81 7.29
CA LEU A 12 -37.79 -30.23 8.32
C LEU A 12 -36.34 -30.14 7.86
N LEU A 13 -35.82 -31.12 7.11
CA LEU A 13 -34.49 -31.05 6.50
C LEU A 13 -34.42 -29.97 5.41
N LEU A 14 -35.43 -29.86 4.55
CA LEU A 14 -35.51 -28.84 3.50
C LEU A 14 -35.68 -27.45 4.08
N ALA A 15 -36.48 -27.29 5.13
CA ALA A 15 -36.60 -26.04 5.88
C ALA A 15 -35.29 -25.68 6.61
N ALA A 16 -34.59 -26.66 7.20
CA ALA A 16 -33.28 -26.47 7.81
C ALA A 16 -32.18 -26.11 6.79
N MET A 17 -32.27 -26.63 5.56
CA MET A 17 -31.38 -26.25 4.45
C MET A 17 -31.72 -24.88 3.85
N LEU A 18 -32.98 -24.45 3.90
CA LEU A 18 -33.43 -23.12 3.48
C LEU A 18 -33.19 -22.05 4.56
N SER A 19 -33.01 -22.44 5.83
CA SER A 19 -32.68 -21.55 6.95
C SER A 19 -31.19 -21.49 7.28
N ALA A 20 -30.34 -22.22 6.58
CA ALA A 20 -28.89 -22.07 6.71
C ALA A 20 -28.45 -20.89 5.82
N GLN A 21 -28.61 -19.66 6.32
CA GLN A 21 -28.06 -18.50 5.65
C GLN A 21 -26.54 -18.66 5.57
N SER A 22 -25.98 -18.53 4.37
CA SER A 22 -24.54 -18.65 4.14
C SER A 22 -23.96 -17.30 3.77
N LEU A 23 -22.85 -16.92 4.39
CA LEU A 23 -22.06 -15.76 4.01
C LEU A 23 -21.26 -16.13 2.77
N THR A 24 -21.34 -15.30 1.73
CA THR A 24 -20.69 -15.61 0.45
C THR A 24 -19.86 -14.45 -0.08
N GLY A 25 -18.66 -14.75 -0.55
CA GLY A 25 -17.84 -13.79 -1.29
C GLY A 25 -17.50 -14.37 -2.64
N SER A 26 -17.80 -13.65 -3.72
CA SER A 26 -17.46 -14.11 -5.07
C SER A 26 -16.84 -12.99 -5.89
N PHE A 27 -15.87 -13.35 -6.71
CA PHE A 27 -15.27 -12.41 -7.65
C PHE A 27 -14.88 -13.14 -8.93
N THR A 28 -15.02 -12.45 -10.06
CA THR A 28 -14.79 -13.01 -11.38
C THR A 28 -13.92 -12.08 -12.20
N ILE A 29 -12.96 -12.64 -12.93
CA ILE A 29 -12.19 -11.90 -13.95
C ILE A 29 -12.28 -12.61 -15.30
N THR A 30 -12.12 -11.83 -16.37
CA THR A 30 -11.96 -12.36 -17.73
C THR A 30 -10.48 -12.55 -18.05
N LEU A 31 -10.11 -13.77 -18.43
CA LEU A 31 -8.78 -14.19 -18.81
C LEU A 31 -8.56 -14.04 -20.32
N LYS A 32 -7.34 -13.66 -20.70
CA LYS A 32 -6.89 -13.64 -22.10
C LYS A 32 -6.17 -14.93 -22.52
N GLY A 33 -5.93 -15.84 -21.57
CA GLY A 33 -5.22 -17.12 -21.73
C GLY A 33 -5.37 -17.97 -20.47
N PRO A 34 -4.53 -18.99 -20.25
CA PRO A 34 -4.50 -19.74 -18.99
C PRO A 34 -4.33 -18.80 -17.77
N ALA A 35 -4.95 -19.14 -16.65
CA ALA A 35 -4.84 -18.34 -15.44
C ALA A 35 -3.41 -18.35 -14.91
N THR A 36 -2.83 -17.15 -14.75
CA THR A 36 -1.55 -16.98 -14.05
C THR A 36 -1.76 -16.97 -12.54
N GLY A 37 -0.71 -17.26 -11.76
CA GLY A 37 -0.77 -17.20 -10.30
C GLY A 37 -1.22 -15.83 -9.77
N ASP A 38 -0.73 -14.75 -10.39
CA ASP A 38 -1.12 -13.38 -10.03
C ASP A 38 -2.61 -13.12 -10.28
N GLN A 39 -3.13 -13.61 -11.40
CA GLN A 39 -4.56 -13.52 -11.71
C GLN A 39 -5.41 -14.29 -10.72
N ILE A 40 -4.99 -15.50 -10.31
CA ILE A 40 -5.68 -16.27 -9.26
C ILE A 40 -5.70 -15.50 -7.94
N ASN A 41 -4.56 -14.91 -7.54
CA ASN A 41 -4.45 -14.13 -6.31
C ASN A 41 -5.34 -12.87 -6.34
N ILE A 42 -5.44 -12.19 -7.49
CA ILE A 42 -6.36 -11.07 -7.67
C ILE A 42 -7.81 -11.51 -7.44
N VAL A 43 -8.20 -12.67 -8.00
CA VAL A 43 -9.55 -13.19 -7.84
C VAL A 43 -9.83 -13.59 -6.39
N LYS A 44 -8.89 -14.27 -5.73
CA LYS A 44 -8.99 -14.61 -4.31
C LYS A 44 -9.15 -13.37 -3.44
N ALA A 45 -8.35 -12.34 -3.67
CA ALA A 45 -8.42 -11.08 -2.93
C ALA A 45 -9.76 -10.35 -3.16
N GLY A 46 -10.26 -10.35 -4.40
CA GLY A 46 -11.58 -9.81 -4.73
C GLY A 46 -12.71 -10.56 -4.02
N ALA A 47 -12.69 -11.90 -4.06
CA ALA A 47 -13.71 -12.74 -3.42
C ALA A 47 -13.67 -12.60 -1.90
N ARG A 48 -12.48 -12.53 -1.30
CA ARG A 48 -12.27 -12.26 0.13
C ARG A 48 -12.83 -10.89 0.53
N THR A 49 -12.63 -9.87 -0.28
CA THR A 49 -13.20 -8.53 -0.04
C THR A 49 -14.73 -8.54 -0.05
N MET A 50 -15.33 -9.31 -0.96
CA MET A 50 -16.80 -9.47 -0.99
C MET A 50 -17.30 -10.22 0.24
N LEU A 51 -16.63 -11.31 0.64
CA LEU A 51 -16.99 -12.06 1.85
C LEU A 51 -16.88 -11.17 3.10
N LYS A 52 -15.82 -10.38 3.21
CA LYS A 52 -15.64 -9.42 4.31
C LYS A 52 -16.83 -8.47 4.44
N ASN A 53 -17.35 -7.95 3.32
CA ASN A 53 -18.51 -7.06 3.35
C ASN A 53 -19.77 -7.79 3.84
N GLU A 54 -19.97 -9.05 3.45
CA GLU A 54 -21.05 -9.90 3.97
C GLU A 54 -20.89 -10.17 5.47
N ILE A 55 -19.68 -10.48 5.95
CA ILE A 55 -19.38 -10.65 7.38
C ILE A 55 -19.70 -9.35 8.15
N ILE A 56 -19.32 -8.19 7.64
CA ILE A 56 -19.65 -6.89 8.25
C ILE A 56 -21.17 -6.71 8.35
N SER A 57 -21.91 -7.04 7.29
CA SER A 57 -23.36 -6.96 7.27
C SER A 57 -23.97 -7.88 8.33
N TRP A 58 -23.52 -9.15 8.34
CA TRP A 58 -23.95 -10.17 9.28
C TRP A 58 -23.68 -9.79 10.76
N LEU A 59 -22.49 -9.29 11.08
CA LEU A 59 -22.17 -8.81 12.42
C LEU A 59 -23.09 -7.66 12.87
N LYS A 60 -23.49 -6.78 11.95
CA LYS A 60 -24.39 -5.66 12.24
C LYS A 60 -25.86 -6.10 12.37
N THR A 61 -26.30 -7.06 11.57
CA THR A 61 -27.72 -7.45 11.51
C THR A 61 -28.06 -8.57 12.48
N SER A 62 -27.21 -9.59 12.60
CA SER A 62 -27.47 -10.79 13.40
C SER A 62 -26.91 -10.68 14.82
N HIS A 63 -25.79 -9.98 15.00
CA HIS A 63 -25.12 -9.78 16.30
C HIS A 63 -25.26 -8.36 16.86
N GLU A 64 -25.92 -7.46 16.13
CA GLU A 64 -26.17 -6.06 16.51
C GLU A 64 -24.92 -5.24 16.90
N PHE A 65 -23.74 -5.67 16.46
CA PHE A 65 -22.50 -4.99 16.80
C PHE A 65 -22.43 -3.59 16.17
N LYS A 66 -21.97 -2.63 16.98
CA LYS A 66 -21.73 -1.25 16.56
C LYS A 66 -20.23 -0.98 16.51
N PHE A 67 -19.69 -0.93 15.30
CA PHE A 67 -18.27 -0.62 15.11
C PHE A 67 -18.03 0.31 13.93
N ASP A 68 -16.99 1.14 14.08
CA ASP A 68 -16.51 2.06 13.05
C ASP A 68 -15.60 1.31 12.07
N THR A 69 -16.14 0.90 10.92
CA THR A 69 -15.37 0.21 9.87
C THR A 69 -14.32 1.11 9.20
N THR A 70 -14.32 2.42 9.48
CA THR A 70 -13.28 3.33 9.01
C THR A 70 -12.08 3.36 9.96
N ASN A 71 -12.24 2.87 11.19
CA ASN A 71 -11.14 2.72 12.13
C ASN A 71 -10.27 1.52 11.76
N VAL A 72 -8.94 1.72 11.74
CA VAL A 72 -7.98 0.69 11.33
C VAL A 72 -7.92 -0.49 12.30
N LEU A 73 -8.12 -0.28 13.61
CA LEU A 73 -8.10 -1.36 14.61
C LEU A 73 -9.31 -2.27 14.47
N THR A 74 -10.50 -1.69 14.32
CA THR A 74 -11.72 -2.43 13.98
C THR A 74 -11.54 -3.19 12.68
N ASN A 75 -11.01 -2.52 11.65
CA ASN A 75 -10.81 -3.15 10.36
C ASN A 75 -9.83 -4.32 10.45
N LEU A 76 -8.74 -4.20 11.21
CA LEU A 76 -7.82 -5.30 11.47
C LEU A 76 -8.52 -6.52 12.08
N ALA A 77 -9.37 -6.31 13.09
CA ALA A 77 -10.15 -7.40 13.68
C ALA A 77 -11.07 -8.07 12.66
N ILE A 78 -11.75 -7.29 11.80
CA ILE A 78 -12.58 -7.80 10.72
C ILE A 78 -11.75 -8.60 9.70
N GLU A 79 -10.54 -8.14 9.36
CA GLU A 79 -9.64 -8.86 8.45
C GLU A 79 -9.28 -10.25 9.02
N ILE A 80 -8.88 -10.30 10.29
CA ILE A 80 -8.51 -11.56 10.97
C ILE A 80 -9.72 -12.49 11.06
N LEU A 81 -10.90 -11.96 11.42
CA LEU A 81 -12.14 -12.74 11.44
C LEU A 81 -12.50 -13.27 10.06
N THR A 82 -12.33 -12.46 9.01
CA THR A 82 -12.59 -12.89 7.63
C THR A 82 -11.71 -14.07 7.25
N ASP A 83 -10.42 -14.02 7.58
CA ASP A 83 -9.50 -15.13 7.33
C ASP A 83 -9.87 -16.38 8.15
N SER A 84 -10.30 -16.20 9.40
CA SER A 84 -10.84 -17.29 10.22
C SER A 84 -12.08 -17.93 9.58
N CYS A 85 -13.03 -17.12 9.11
CA CYS A 85 -14.24 -17.60 8.43
C CYS A 85 -13.91 -18.35 7.14
N ILE A 86 -12.93 -17.88 6.35
CA ILE A 86 -12.47 -18.59 5.15
C ILE A 86 -11.90 -19.97 5.51
N ASN A 87 -11.11 -20.07 6.57
CA ASN A 87 -10.53 -21.34 7.03
C ASN A 87 -11.59 -22.34 7.52
N HIS A 88 -12.73 -21.87 7.99
CA HIS A 88 -13.87 -22.70 8.40
C HIS A 88 -14.91 -22.89 7.28
N GLY A 89 -14.72 -22.23 6.14
CA GLY A 89 -15.62 -22.22 5.00
C GLY A 89 -15.21 -23.19 3.89
N LYS A 90 -15.93 -23.09 2.77
CA LYS A 90 -15.62 -23.79 1.52
C LYS A 90 -15.12 -22.79 0.49
N GLU A 91 -13.94 -23.06 -0.07
CA GLU A 91 -13.43 -22.39 -1.28
C GLU A 91 -13.81 -23.23 -2.50
N GLU A 92 -14.47 -22.62 -3.48
CA GLU A 92 -14.74 -23.22 -4.79
C GLU A 92 -14.17 -22.34 -5.89
N SER A 93 -13.65 -22.98 -6.95
CA SER A 93 -13.23 -22.28 -8.16
C SER A 93 -14.04 -22.80 -9.34
N SER A 94 -14.42 -21.87 -10.22
CA SER A 94 -15.13 -22.17 -11.46
C SER A 94 -14.41 -21.54 -12.63
N PHE A 95 -14.25 -22.34 -13.69
CA PHE A 95 -13.73 -21.91 -14.97
C PHE A 95 -14.81 -22.12 -16.03
N LYS A 96 -15.35 -21.02 -16.56
CA LYS A 96 -16.36 -21.08 -17.63
C LYS A 96 -15.93 -20.20 -18.80
N GLY A 97 -15.55 -20.85 -19.91
CA GLY A 97 -15.03 -20.16 -21.08
C GLY A 97 -13.72 -19.42 -20.75
N ARG A 98 -13.75 -18.09 -20.76
CA ARG A 98 -12.61 -17.22 -20.41
C ARG A 98 -12.76 -16.59 -19.02
N GLU A 99 -13.67 -17.06 -18.20
CA GLU A 99 -13.90 -16.49 -16.87
C GLU A 99 -13.34 -17.41 -15.79
N LEU A 100 -12.60 -16.81 -14.86
CA LEU A 100 -12.20 -17.43 -13.61
C LEU A 100 -12.98 -16.76 -12.49
N SER A 101 -13.72 -17.58 -11.75
CA SER A 101 -14.47 -17.17 -10.56
C SER A 101 -13.99 -17.96 -9.35
N ILE A 102 -13.83 -17.27 -8.22
CA ILE A 102 -13.61 -17.91 -6.91
C ILE A 102 -14.77 -17.52 -6.00
N PHE A 103 -15.25 -18.52 -5.26
CA PHE A 103 -16.35 -18.41 -4.32
C PHE A 103 -15.86 -18.87 -2.95
N TYR A 104 -16.08 -18.05 -1.94
CA TYR A 104 -16.04 -18.47 -0.55
C TYR A 104 -17.47 -18.60 -0.06
N THR A 105 -17.78 -19.72 0.58
CA THR A 105 -19.08 -19.97 1.21
C THR A 105 -18.85 -20.41 2.65
N VAL A 106 -19.39 -19.67 3.60
CA VAL A 106 -19.30 -19.94 5.03
C VAL A 106 -20.73 -20.09 5.55
N THR A 107 -21.05 -21.20 6.21
CA THR A 107 -22.35 -21.32 6.88
C THR A 107 -22.39 -20.41 8.10
N GLU A 108 -23.57 -19.92 8.48
CA GLU A 108 -23.69 -19.08 9.68
C GLU A 108 -23.11 -19.75 10.93
N ALA A 109 -23.38 -21.05 11.14
CA ALA A 109 -22.78 -21.80 12.25
C ALA A 109 -21.23 -21.81 12.22
N ALA A 110 -20.62 -21.95 11.04
CA ALA A 110 -19.16 -21.88 10.92
C ALA A 110 -18.62 -20.46 11.13
N ALA A 111 -19.40 -19.44 10.76
CA ALA A 111 -19.06 -18.05 11.03
C ALA A 111 -19.17 -17.73 12.53
N ASP A 112 -20.19 -18.23 13.23
CA ASP A 112 -20.35 -18.13 14.68
C ASP A 112 -19.21 -18.85 15.42
N ASP A 113 -18.85 -20.06 14.99
CA ASP A 113 -17.73 -20.80 15.57
C ASP A 113 -16.40 -20.05 15.37
N ALA A 114 -16.21 -19.44 14.20
CA ALA A 114 -15.04 -18.61 13.90
C ALA A 114 -15.00 -17.32 14.73
N LEU A 115 -16.16 -16.66 14.94
CA LEU A 115 -16.30 -15.48 15.78
C LEU A 115 -16.01 -15.81 17.25
N ASN A 116 -16.64 -16.83 17.81
CA ASN A 116 -16.41 -17.27 19.19
C ASN A 116 -14.95 -17.67 19.42
N SER A 117 -14.34 -18.36 18.44
CA SER A 117 -12.92 -18.72 18.51
C SER A 117 -12.01 -17.49 18.45
N PHE A 118 -12.33 -16.52 17.59
CA PHE A 118 -11.62 -15.25 17.50
C PHE A 118 -11.71 -14.46 18.81
N ASP A 119 -12.91 -14.29 19.36
CA ASP A 119 -13.14 -13.51 20.58
C ASP A 119 -12.42 -14.11 21.78
N ARG A 120 -12.50 -15.44 21.98
CA ARG A 120 -11.75 -16.14 23.02
C ARG A 120 -10.24 -15.98 22.85
N ALA A 121 -9.73 -16.15 21.62
CA ALA A 121 -8.30 -16.02 21.36
C ALA A 121 -7.83 -14.57 21.59
N SER A 122 -8.62 -13.58 21.19
CA SER A 122 -8.35 -12.17 21.43
C SER A 122 -8.32 -11.87 22.92
N GLU A 123 -9.31 -12.34 23.68
CA GLU A 123 -9.36 -12.15 25.14
C GLU A 123 -8.16 -12.78 25.84
N GLU A 124 -7.82 -14.03 25.53
CA GLU A 124 -6.64 -14.70 26.09
C GLU A 124 -5.34 -13.94 25.76
N PHE A 125 -5.23 -13.43 24.54
CA PHE A 125 -4.07 -12.68 24.08
C PHE A 125 -3.95 -11.32 24.79
N VAL A 126 -5.07 -10.62 24.96
CA VAL A 126 -5.16 -9.37 25.72
C VAL A 126 -4.78 -9.60 27.18
N ARG A 127 -5.38 -10.58 27.85
CA ARG A 127 -5.10 -10.89 29.27
C ARG A 127 -3.63 -11.26 29.50
N ARG A 128 -3.03 -12.04 28.60
CA ARG A 128 -1.60 -12.38 28.65
C ARG A 128 -0.72 -11.13 28.56
N ASN A 129 -1.06 -10.19 27.67
CA ASN A 129 -0.31 -8.96 27.51
C ASN A 129 -0.51 -7.99 28.69
N ILE A 130 -1.67 -7.98 29.35
CA ILE A 130 -1.86 -7.24 30.61
C ILE A 130 -0.93 -7.78 31.70
N ILE A 131 -0.86 -9.10 31.87
CA ILE A 131 0.05 -9.72 32.85
C ILE A 131 1.51 -9.37 32.52
N THR A 132 1.89 -9.46 31.25
CA THR A 132 3.24 -9.12 30.78
C THR A 132 3.56 -7.64 31.03
N MET A 133 2.61 -6.76 30.74
CA MET A 133 2.71 -5.33 31.01
C MET A 133 2.90 -5.06 32.50
N GLN A 134 2.08 -5.63 33.38
CA GLN A 134 2.18 -5.45 34.83
C GLN A 134 3.51 -5.97 35.40
N ASN A 135 4.02 -7.09 34.87
CA ASN A 135 5.33 -7.61 35.27
C ASN A 135 6.47 -6.71 34.78
N ALA A 136 6.40 -6.26 33.51
CA ALA A 136 7.40 -5.36 32.94
C ALA A 136 7.45 -4.01 33.67
N GLU A 137 6.31 -3.48 34.13
CA GLU A 137 6.25 -2.28 34.97
C GLU A 137 6.99 -2.48 36.30
N LYS A 138 6.75 -3.61 36.99
CA LYS A 138 7.42 -3.95 38.25
C LYS A 138 8.93 -4.12 38.07
N ASP A 139 9.34 -4.73 36.96
CA ASP A 139 10.74 -4.98 36.63
C ASP A 139 11.44 -3.76 36.01
N SER A 140 10.74 -2.62 35.88
CA SER A 140 11.24 -1.40 35.21
C SER A 140 11.70 -1.64 33.76
N ASN A 141 11.12 -2.63 33.09
CA ASN A 141 11.37 -2.90 31.67
C ASN A 141 10.43 -2.07 30.79
N ASN A 142 10.83 -0.83 30.54
CA ASN A 142 10.04 0.15 29.80
C ASN A 142 9.69 -0.28 28.37
N ALA A 143 10.57 -1.00 27.67
CA ALA A 143 10.31 -1.45 26.31
C ALA A 143 9.22 -2.53 26.26
N ALA A 144 9.31 -3.54 27.12
CA ALA A 144 8.28 -4.58 27.22
C ALA A 144 6.96 -4.01 27.73
N TYR A 145 7.00 -3.10 28.72
CA TYR A 145 5.83 -2.39 29.22
C TYR A 145 5.11 -1.63 28.10
N PHE A 146 5.85 -0.85 27.32
CA PHE A 146 5.32 -0.09 26.18
C PHE A 146 4.68 -0.99 25.13
N LYS A 147 5.39 -2.02 24.68
CA LYS A 147 4.92 -2.94 23.63
C LYS A 147 3.69 -3.73 24.07
N SER A 148 3.69 -4.28 25.28
CA SER A 148 2.55 -5.04 25.81
C SER A 148 1.33 -4.16 26.07
N ALA A 149 1.51 -2.91 26.51
CA ALA A 149 0.41 -1.95 26.63
C ALA A 149 -0.24 -1.65 25.27
N LEU A 150 0.55 -1.43 24.22
CA LEU A 150 0.05 -1.24 22.86
C LEU A 150 -0.72 -2.44 22.34
N ILE A 151 -0.19 -3.66 22.54
CA ILE A 151 -0.85 -4.90 22.13
C ILE A 151 -2.19 -5.03 22.86
N ALA A 152 -2.20 -4.90 24.19
CA ALA A 152 -3.42 -5.03 24.98
C ALA A 152 -4.47 -4.00 24.56
N TYR A 153 -4.08 -2.75 24.29
CA TYR A 153 -4.98 -1.71 23.81
C TYR A 153 -5.54 -2.03 22.40
N CYS A 154 -4.68 -2.31 21.43
CA CYS A 154 -5.11 -2.50 20.04
C CYS A 154 -6.04 -3.72 19.90
N TYR A 155 -5.73 -4.83 20.57
CA TYR A 155 -6.53 -6.05 20.50
C TYR A 155 -7.79 -6.00 21.36
N SER A 156 -7.78 -5.27 22.49
CA SER A 156 -9.03 -5.05 23.27
C SER A 156 -9.98 -4.09 22.56
N TYR A 157 -9.47 -3.10 21.82
CA TYR A 157 -10.30 -2.21 21.00
C TYR A 157 -10.98 -2.94 19.85
N GLY A 158 -10.29 -3.91 19.23
CA GLY A 158 -10.81 -4.71 18.13
C GLY A 158 -11.64 -5.95 18.54
N HIS A 159 -11.95 -6.13 19.83
CA HIS A 159 -12.76 -7.25 20.30
C HIS A 159 -14.24 -7.07 19.91
N PHE A 160 -14.91 -8.11 19.42
CA PHE A 160 -16.32 -8.03 19.01
C PHE A 160 -17.28 -8.42 20.13
N GLY A 161 -16.87 -9.34 21.02
CA GLY A 161 -17.65 -9.78 22.16
C GLY A 161 -17.85 -8.74 23.26
N GLU A 162 -18.35 -9.21 24.40
CA GLU A 162 -18.55 -8.36 25.59
C GLU A 162 -17.22 -7.68 26.00
N PRO A 163 -17.26 -6.41 26.42
CA PRO A 163 -16.05 -5.70 26.84
C PRO A 163 -15.28 -6.49 27.90
N ILE A 164 -14.00 -6.72 27.66
CA ILE A 164 -13.15 -7.46 28.59
C ILE A 164 -13.03 -6.66 29.89
N ILE A 165 -13.54 -7.22 30.99
CA ILE A 165 -13.51 -6.58 32.32
C ILE A 165 -12.17 -6.88 33.01
N LEU A 166 -11.54 -5.82 33.53
CA LEU A 166 -10.28 -5.92 34.27
C LEU A 166 -10.55 -6.17 35.76
N ASP A 167 -11.54 -5.51 36.32
CA ASP A 167 -11.97 -5.63 37.72
C ASP A 167 -13.50 -5.60 37.80
N GLU A 168 -14.08 -6.73 38.22
CA GLU A 168 -15.53 -6.92 38.33
C GLU A 168 -16.17 -5.98 39.36
N ALA A 169 -15.42 -5.52 40.37
CA ALA A 169 -15.95 -4.65 41.41
C ALA A 169 -16.12 -3.20 40.94
N THR A 170 -15.27 -2.74 40.01
CA THR A 170 -15.29 -1.37 39.49
C THR A 170 -15.92 -1.27 38.12
N GLY A 171 -16.09 -2.39 37.40
CA GLY A 171 -16.64 -2.42 36.04
C GLY A 171 -15.72 -1.81 34.99
N VAL A 172 -14.46 -1.53 35.35
CA VAL A 172 -13.48 -0.92 34.43
C VAL A 172 -13.11 -1.93 33.35
N THR A 173 -13.26 -1.50 32.11
CA THR A 173 -12.90 -2.31 30.94
C THR A 173 -11.40 -2.22 30.68
N VAL A 174 -10.83 -3.29 30.12
CA VAL A 174 -9.43 -3.33 29.70
C VAL A 174 -9.14 -2.23 28.68
N VAL A 175 -10.04 -1.97 27.73
CA VAL A 175 -9.80 -0.99 26.67
C VAL A 175 -9.65 0.42 27.24
N GLU A 176 -10.49 0.80 28.22
CA GLU A 176 -10.41 2.12 28.85
C GLU A 176 -9.11 2.30 29.63
N GLU A 177 -8.71 1.28 30.39
CA GLU A 177 -7.50 1.37 31.22
C GLU A 177 -6.23 1.36 30.38
N THR A 178 -6.15 0.46 29.41
CA THR A 178 -5.01 0.39 28.49
C THR A 178 -4.93 1.63 27.60
N GLN A 179 -6.05 2.24 27.20
CA GLN A 179 -6.03 3.52 26.49
C GLN A 179 -5.38 4.64 27.32
N LYS A 180 -5.71 4.75 28.61
CA LYS A 180 -5.09 5.74 29.51
C LYS A 180 -3.59 5.50 29.65
N ILE A 181 -3.18 4.25 29.84
CA ILE A 181 -1.77 3.85 29.94
C ILE A 181 -1.02 4.21 28.66
N VAL A 182 -1.53 3.78 27.50
CA VAL A 182 -0.91 4.06 26.19
C VAL A 182 -0.82 5.57 25.92
N HIS A 183 -1.87 6.33 26.24
CA HIS A 183 -1.85 7.79 26.13
C HIS A 183 -0.75 8.41 27.03
N ASN A 184 -0.64 7.97 28.29
CA ASN A 184 0.42 8.43 29.19
C ASN A 184 1.83 8.12 28.64
N LEU A 185 2.02 6.90 28.14
CA LEU A 185 3.27 6.44 27.56
C LEU A 185 3.69 7.27 26.35
N PHE A 186 2.79 7.51 25.39
CA PHE A 186 3.11 8.36 24.24
C PHE A 186 3.43 9.80 24.63
N ASN A 187 2.79 10.34 25.66
CA ASN A 187 3.09 11.69 26.16
C ASN A 187 4.47 11.81 26.82
N ARG A 188 5.08 10.69 27.22
CA ARG A 188 6.44 10.61 27.78
C ARG A 188 7.47 10.14 26.76
N LEU A 189 7.04 9.47 25.70
CA LEU A 189 7.88 9.05 24.58
C LEU A 189 8.46 10.28 23.87
N LYS A 190 9.79 10.32 23.76
CA LYS A 190 10.52 11.33 23.01
C LYS A 190 11.18 10.67 21.80
N ILE A 191 10.92 11.24 20.63
CA ILE A 191 11.55 10.83 19.38
C ILE A 191 12.33 12.04 18.86
N GLN A 192 13.61 11.84 18.59
CA GLN A 192 14.51 12.91 18.16
C GLN A 192 15.43 12.40 17.07
N SER A 193 15.76 13.27 16.12
CA SER A 193 16.76 12.97 15.09
C SER A 193 18.06 13.73 15.33
N SER A 194 19.19 13.12 15.01
CA SER A 194 20.51 13.77 15.06
C SER A 194 20.67 14.89 14.02
N ASP A 195 19.96 14.79 12.89
CA ASP A 195 19.92 15.78 11.82
C ASP A 195 18.54 15.72 11.12
N MET A 196 18.12 16.81 10.50
CA MET A 196 16.87 16.91 9.73
C MET A 196 17.13 16.99 8.22
N ILE A 197 18.38 16.89 7.78
CA ILE A 197 18.74 16.92 6.35
C ILE A 197 19.08 15.53 5.85
N LEU A 198 18.44 15.13 4.76
CA LEU A 198 18.77 13.90 4.01
C LEU A 198 19.50 14.30 2.73
N GLN A 199 20.82 14.32 2.79
CA GLN A 199 21.66 14.68 1.65
C GLN A 199 22.11 13.44 0.87
N GLY A 200 22.02 13.52 -0.46
CA GLY A 200 22.60 12.51 -1.33
C GLY A 200 22.22 12.69 -2.79
N ARG A 201 22.62 11.71 -3.62
CA ARG A 201 22.25 11.62 -5.04
C ARG A 201 21.07 10.68 -5.22
N ILE A 202 20.22 10.97 -6.20
CA ILE A 202 19.05 10.16 -6.55
C ILE A 202 19.48 8.71 -6.85
N GLY A 203 18.76 7.74 -6.30
CA GLY A 203 19.05 6.32 -6.50
C GLY A 203 20.31 5.83 -5.77
N ARG A 204 20.76 6.57 -4.75
CA ARG A 204 21.81 6.15 -3.80
C ARG A 204 21.34 6.33 -2.36
N ALA A 205 22.02 5.65 -1.45
CA ALA A 205 21.87 5.87 -0.01
C ALA A 205 22.20 7.31 0.39
N VAL A 206 21.66 7.75 1.53
CA VAL A 206 21.99 9.04 2.16
C VAL A 206 23.48 9.07 2.53
N ASP A 207 24.18 10.15 2.18
CA ASP A 207 25.64 10.28 2.38
C ASP A 207 26.03 10.24 3.87
N GLN A 208 25.22 10.89 4.72
CA GLN A 208 25.37 10.96 6.18
C GLN A 208 24.02 10.64 6.81
N PRO A 209 23.71 9.35 7.02
CA PRO A 209 22.39 8.94 7.46
C PRO A 209 22.12 9.44 8.89
N PRO A 210 21.04 10.20 9.13
CA PRO A 210 20.65 10.59 10.47
C PRO A 210 20.28 9.38 11.34
N ILE A 211 20.46 9.55 12.65
CA ILE A 211 20.04 8.58 13.67
C ILE A 211 18.80 9.14 14.35
N VAL A 212 17.69 8.40 14.25
CA VAL A 212 16.45 8.67 14.97
C VAL A 212 16.48 7.86 16.26
N THR A 213 16.35 8.53 17.40
CA THR A 213 16.39 7.92 18.72
C THR A 213 15.01 8.03 19.37
N ALA A 214 14.49 6.91 19.87
CA ALA A 214 13.25 6.82 20.62
C ALA A 214 13.53 6.41 22.07
N VAL A 215 13.14 7.27 23.01
CA VAL A 215 13.31 7.02 24.45
C VAL A 215 12.03 7.29 25.22
N LEU A 216 11.74 6.45 26.19
CA LEU A 216 10.70 6.65 27.20
C LEU A 216 11.39 6.92 28.54
N ASP A 217 11.24 8.16 29.05
CA ASP A 217 11.90 8.61 30.28
C ASP A 217 13.41 8.31 30.33
N SER A 218 14.09 8.55 29.21
CA SER A 218 15.53 8.29 29.02
C SER A 218 15.90 6.80 28.89
N THR A 219 14.93 5.90 28.89
CA THR A 219 15.16 4.48 28.57
C THR A 219 14.95 4.25 27.08
N PRO A 220 15.89 3.60 26.38
CA PRO A 220 15.71 3.17 25.00
C PRO A 220 14.43 2.36 24.78
N ILE A 221 13.72 2.64 23.67
CA ILE A 221 12.63 1.81 23.18
C ILE A 221 13.10 1.08 21.93
N ASN A 222 13.44 -0.19 22.08
CA ASN A 222 13.76 -1.09 20.97
C ASN A 222 12.48 -1.61 20.30
N ASP A 223 12.63 -2.18 19.10
CA ASP A 223 11.53 -2.74 18.29
C ASP A 223 10.41 -1.75 17.90
N LEU A 224 10.62 -0.44 18.04
CA LEU A 224 9.67 0.57 17.58
C LEU A 224 9.83 0.75 16.08
N TRP A 225 8.81 0.36 15.33
CA TRP A 225 8.80 0.51 13.88
C TRP A 225 8.46 1.92 13.45
N PHE A 226 9.09 2.35 12.37
CA PHE A 226 8.84 3.61 11.70
C PHE A 226 8.56 3.36 10.22
N CYS A 227 7.64 4.14 9.67
CA CYS A 227 7.34 4.21 8.25
C CYS A 227 7.54 5.64 7.75
N GLY A 228 8.09 5.73 6.54
CA GLY A 228 8.51 6.97 5.93
C GLY A 228 7.70 7.30 4.69
N TYR A 229 7.19 8.53 4.63
CA TYR A 229 6.34 9.00 3.54
C TYR A 229 6.80 10.35 3.00
N LEU A 230 6.71 10.52 1.67
CA LEU A 230 6.77 11.84 1.05
C LEU A 230 5.48 12.61 1.37
N GLN A 231 5.50 13.93 1.19
CA GLN A 231 4.30 14.77 1.28
C GLN A 231 3.16 14.34 0.35
N SER A 232 3.48 13.64 -0.74
CA SER A 232 2.49 13.04 -1.65
C SER A 232 1.78 11.80 -1.08
N GLY A 233 2.15 11.34 0.11
CA GLY A 233 1.70 10.09 0.70
C GLY A 233 2.44 8.85 0.18
N LYS A 234 3.41 9.01 -0.74
CA LYS A 234 4.20 7.89 -1.26
C LYS A 234 5.10 7.34 -0.15
N TYR A 235 4.92 6.06 0.18
CA TYR A 235 5.81 5.30 1.04
C TYR A 235 7.19 5.14 0.40
N ILE A 236 8.25 5.36 1.17
CA ILE A 236 9.64 5.25 0.67
C ILE A 236 10.59 4.46 1.58
N TYR A 237 10.27 4.26 2.85
CA TYR A 237 11.17 3.61 3.79
C TYR A 237 10.41 3.00 4.98
N ALA A 238 10.92 1.91 5.54
CA ALA A 238 10.60 1.48 6.89
C ALA A 238 11.85 0.98 7.58
N GLY A 239 11.87 1.15 8.90
CA GLY A 239 12.93 0.65 9.75
C GLY A 239 12.42 0.46 11.16
N VAL A 240 13.26 -0.14 12.00
CA VAL A 240 12.96 -0.46 13.40
C VAL A 240 14.12 0.00 14.27
N THR A 241 13.82 0.43 15.49
CA THR A 241 14.86 0.78 16.46
C THR A 241 15.57 -0.45 17.01
N ASP A 242 16.88 -0.34 17.18
CA ASP A 242 17.72 -1.36 17.82
C ASP A 242 17.62 -1.35 19.35
N ASP A 243 18.44 -2.15 20.03
CA ASP A 243 18.50 -2.24 21.49
C ASP A 243 18.89 -0.92 22.20
N GLN A 244 19.45 0.05 21.47
CA GLN A 244 19.73 1.39 21.98
C GLN A 244 18.61 2.38 21.65
N GLY A 245 17.49 1.90 21.11
CA GLY A 245 16.36 2.72 20.71
C GLY A 245 16.67 3.57 19.48
N GLN A 246 17.65 3.17 18.67
CA GLN A 246 18.15 3.93 17.54
C GLN A 246 17.77 3.30 16.20
N LEU A 247 17.34 4.14 15.27
CA LEU A 247 17.11 3.81 13.88
C LEU A 247 18.04 4.68 13.02
N THR A 248 19.03 4.07 12.39
CA THR A 248 19.91 4.75 11.43
C THR A 248 19.29 4.67 10.02
N LEU A 249 19.11 5.80 9.35
CA LEU A 249 18.55 5.86 7.99
C LEU A 249 19.56 5.50 6.89
N LYS A 250 20.43 4.50 7.13
CA LYS A 250 21.56 4.15 6.25
C LYS A 250 21.14 3.55 4.92
N ASP A 251 20.05 2.78 4.89
CA ASP A 251 19.58 2.07 3.70
C ASP A 251 18.48 2.87 2.97
N MET A 252 18.26 4.12 3.37
CA MET A 252 17.28 4.99 2.74
C MET A 252 17.84 5.53 1.42
N MET A 253 17.19 5.16 0.32
CA MET A 253 17.56 5.66 -1.00
C MET A 253 16.94 7.04 -1.25
N ILE A 254 17.73 7.98 -1.78
CA ILE A 254 17.22 9.30 -2.18
C ILE A 254 16.29 9.13 -3.40
N PRO A 255 15.00 9.47 -3.28
CA PRO A 255 14.06 9.32 -4.38
C PRO A 255 14.23 10.44 -5.43
N LEU A 256 13.61 10.25 -6.61
CA LEU A 256 13.50 11.30 -7.63
C LEU A 256 12.55 12.42 -7.15
N VAL A 257 13.07 13.39 -6.41
CA VAL A 257 12.34 14.53 -5.86
C VAL A 257 13.13 15.83 -6.02
N SER A 258 12.45 16.97 -5.94
CA SER A 258 13.11 18.27 -5.92
C SER A 258 13.90 18.46 -4.64
N ASN A 259 14.97 19.23 -4.71
CA ASN A 259 15.65 19.74 -3.53
C ASN A 259 14.67 20.51 -2.64
N GLY A 260 14.71 20.28 -1.32
CA GLY A 260 13.78 20.88 -0.36
C GLY A 260 12.49 20.09 -0.13
N THR A 261 12.26 18.97 -0.83
CA THR A 261 11.09 18.12 -0.60
C THR A 261 11.10 17.58 0.83
N LEU A 262 9.94 17.64 1.51
CA LEU A 262 9.83 17.12 2.86
C LEU A 262 9.51 15.61 2.87
N TYR A 263 10.06 14.95 3.88
CA TYR A 263 9.88 13.55 4.19
C TYR A 263 9.47 13.43 5.66
N SER A 264 8.40 12.69 5.93
CA SER A 264 7.92 12.44 7.28
C SER A 264 8.16 11.00 7.66
N LEU A 265 8.87 10.80 8.77
CA LEU A 265 9.07 9.51 9.42
C LEU A 265 8.18 9.45 10.65
N THR A 266 7.24 8.51 10.67
CA THR A 266 6.23 8.35 11.72
C THR A 266 6.31 6.94 12.32
N PRO A 267 6.08 6.76 13.63
CA PRO A 267 5.88 5.45 14.21
C PRO A 267 4.78 4.66 13.49
N ASP A 268 5.02 3.37 13.26
CA ASP A 268 4.05 2.40 12.75
C ASP A 268 3.76 1.39 13.87
N ILE A 269 2.65 1.63 14.55
CA ILE A 269 2.23 0.84 15.71
C ILE A 269 1.84 -0.56 15.29
N GLY A 270 1.28 -0.71 14.08
CA GLY A 270 0.87 -2.00 13.55
C GLY A 270 2.05 -2.92 13.39
N LYS A 271 3.12 -2.47 12.73
CA LYS A 271 4.36 -3.25 12.65
C LYS A 271 5.02 -3.47 14.02
N THR A 272 4.96 -2.49 14.91
CA THR A 272 5.49 -2.60 16.28
C THR A 272 4.84 -3.74 17.06
N ILE A 273 3.53 -3.96 16.89
CA ILE A 273 2.79 -5.06 17.51
C ILE A 273 2.71 -6.33 16.64
N GLY A 274 3.35 -6.34 15.47
CA GLY A 274 3.32 -7.47 14.54
C GLY A 274 2.01 -7.65 13.75
N ALA A 275 1.18 -6.59 13.67
CA ALA A 275 -0.03 -6.59 12.85
C ALA A 275 0.30 -6.46 11.34
N PRO A 276 -0.50 -7.08 10.46
CA PRO A 276 -0.30 -7.03 9.00
C PRO A 276 -0.72 -5.70 8.36
N VAL A 277 -1.20 -4.73 9.15
CA VAL A 277 -1.65 -3.41 8.67
C VAL A 277 -0.87 -2.31 9.36
N SER A 278 -0.64 -1.20 8.67
CA SER A 278 -0.03 0.00 9.26
C SER A 278 -1.04 0.67 10.19
N ILE A 279 -0.64 0.93 11.44
CA ILE A 279 -1.47 1.67 12.41
C ILE A 279 -0.69 2.91 12.81
N THR A 280 -1.25 4.08 12.53
CA THR A 280 -0.67 5.37 12.91
C THR A 280 -1.21 5.83 14.27
N LEU A 281 -0.56 6.83 14.86
CA LEU A 281 -1.01 7.39 16.15
C LEU A 281 -2.43 7.97 16.08
N THR A 282 -2.84 8.50 14.93
CA THR A 282 -4.21 9.00 14.73
C THR A 282 -5.26 7.89 14.73
N ASP A 283 -4.90 6.67 14.36
CA ASP A 283 -5.80 5.52 14.33
C ASP A 283 -6.11 4.99 15.74
N LEU A 284 -5.20 5.24 16.69
CA LEU A 284 -5.34 4.85 18.09
C LEU A 284 -6.37 5.68 18.87
N LYS A 285 -7.05 6.66 18.26
CA LYS A 285 -8.06 7.52 18.93
C LYS A 285 -7.57 8.13 20.25
N ILE A 286 -6.28 8.36 20.38
CA ILE A 286 -5.64 9.05 21.51
C ILE A 286 -5.09 10.39 21.03
N GLN A 287 -5.21 11.41 21.87
CA GLN A 287 -4.57 12.69 21.62
C GLN A 287 -3.14 12.63 22.15
N VAL A 288 -2.16 12.54 21.26
CA VAL A 288 -0.74 12.59 21.61
C VAL A 288 -0.20 13.99 21.40
N LYS A 289 0.78 14.41 22.21
CA LYS A 289 1.51 15.66 21.98
C LYS A 289 2.21 15.65 20.62
N ASP A 290 2.40 16.82 20.03
CA ASP A 290 3.20 16.95 18.81
C ASP A 290 4.65 16.50 19.05
N GLY A 291 5.30 15.99 17.98
CA GLY A 291 6.74 15.69 17.97
C GLY A 291 7.11 14.22 17.80
N HIS A 292 6.16 13.29 17.67
CA HIS A 292 6.49 11.89 17.36
C HIS A 292 6.89 11.69 15.90
N THR A 293 6.29 12.45 14.98
CA THR A 293 6.66 12.44 13.57
C THR A 293 7.88 13.33 13.34
N GLN A 294 8.97 12.75 12.86
CA GLN A 294 10.16 13.48 12.46
C GLN A 294 10.04 13.92 11.01
N THR A 295 10.24 15.21 10.74
CA THR A 295 10.20 15.74 9.37
C THR A 295 11.61 16.11 8.93
N PHE A 296 12.04 15.52 7.83
CA PHE A 296 13.32 15.78 7.19
C PHE A 296 13.12 16.54 5.89
N MET A 297 14.17 17.21 5.45
CA MET A 297 14.25 17.86 4.16
C MET A 297 15.31 17.19 3.29
N PHE A 298 14.93 16.80 2.08
CA PHE A 298 15.90 16.29 1.13
C PHE A 298 16.80 17.40 0.60
N LYS A 299 18.11 17.20 0.74
CA LYS A 299 19.14 17.98 0.05
C LYS A 299 19.67 17.19 -1.14
N VAL A 300 18.92 17.21 -2.23
CA VAL A 300 19.22 16.39 -3.42
C VAL A 300 20.32 17.04 -4.24
N ILE A 301 21.41 16.31 -4.45
CA ILE A 301 22.41 16.66 -5.46
C ILE A 301 21.79 16.35 -6.82
N GLN A 302 21.49 17.40 -7.60
CA GLN A 302 20.82 17.26 -8.90
C GLN A 302 21.63 16.36 -9.83
N PRO A 303 21.04 15.26 -10.33
CA PRO A 303 21.73 14.39 -11.26
C PRO A 303 21.78 15.03 -12.65
N THR A 304 22.80 14.65 -13.38
CA THR A 304 23.07 15.10 -14.74
C THR A 304 22.60 14.08 -15.77
N TYR A 305 22.19 14.52 -16.95
CA TYR A 305 21.84 13.60 -18.04
C TYR A 305 22.45 13.99 -19.38
N SER A 306 22.59 13.00 -20.27
CA SER A 306 22.76 13.21 -21.71
C SER A 306 21.52 12.70 -22.43
N LEU A 307 21.02 13.46 -23.41
CA LEU A 307 19.84 13.09 -24.20
C LEU A 307 20.23 12.90 -25.68
N ASP A 308 19.96 11.70 -26.20
CA ASP A 308 19.94 11.40 -27.63
C ASP A 308 18.48 11.27 -28.06
N TYR A 309 17.95 12.30 -28.71
CA TYR A 309 16.56 12.36 -29.16
C TYR A 309 16.51 12.31 -30.68
N LYS A 310 15.82 11.29 -31.20
CA LYS A 310 15.60 11.12 -32.64
C LYS A 310 14.13 10.81 -32.88
N ILE A 311 13.52 11.61 -33.74
CA ILE A 311 12.19 11.34 -34.26
C ILE A 311 12.26 11.33 -35.78
N SER A 312 11.72 10.27 -36.39
CA SER A 312 11.63 10.12 -37.83
C SER A 312 10.17 10.04 -38.26
N SER A 313 9.94 10.35 -39.53
CA SER A 313 8.63 10.27 -40.16
C SER A 313 8.63 9.23 -41.27
N GLY A 314 7.53 8.51 -41.44
CA GLY A 314 7.25 7.73 -42.64
C GLY A 314 7.18 8.65 -43.86
N SER A 315 7.49 8.12 -45.04
CA SER A 315 7.96 8.83 -46.25
C SER A 315 7.11 10.01 -46.78
N ASP A 316 5.91 10.28 -46.26
CA ASP A 316 4.99 11.31 -46.76
C ASP A 316 4.47 12.30 -45.69
N LEU A 317 5.03 12.32 -44.47
CA LEU A 317 4.54 13.17 -43.38
C LEU A 317 5.61 14.19 -42.92
N SER A 318 5.27 15.49 -42.97
CA SER A 318 6.15 16.57 -42.50
C SER A 318 5.89 16.87 -41.02
N LEU A 319 6.86 16.57 -40.17
CA LEU A 319 6.79 16.88 -38.73
C LEU A 319 7.13 18.36 -38.47
N PRO A 320 6.40 19.06 -37.59
CA PRO A 320 6.76 20.43 -37.23
C PRO A 320 8.15 20.50 -36.55
N PRO A 321 8.97 21.54 -36.80
CA PRO A 321 10.33 21.64 -36.27
C PRO A 321 10.43 21.56 -34.74
N GLU A 322 9.41 22.06 -34.03
CA GLU A 322 9.31 22.00 -32.57
C GLU A 322 9.24 20.57 -32.01
N PHE A 323 8.75 19.61 -32.80
CA PHE A 323 8.74 18.18 -32.44
C PHE A 323 10.04 17.47 -32.80
N LEU A 324 10.79 17.99 -33.78
CA LEU A 324 12.13 17.52 -34.10
C LEU A 324 13.17 18.00 -33.07
N SER A 325 12.85 19.06 -32.33
CA SER A 325 13.71 19.62 -31.29
C SER A 325 13.58 18.88 -29.95
N ASP A 326 14.71 18.69 -29.27
CA ASP A 326 14.75 18.14 -27.92
C ASP A 326 14.41 19.17 -26.82
N ALA A 327 14.22 20.44 -27.17
CA ALA A 327 14.07 21.54 -26.21
C ALA A 327 12.90 21.34 -25.22
N VAL A 328 11.77 20.82 -25.70
CA VAL A 328 10.59 20.55 -24.86
C VAL A 328 10.87 19.43 -23.87
N LEU A 329 11.61 18.40 -24.28
CA LEU A 329 12.01 17.30 -23.40
C LEU A 329 13.06 17.75 -22.39
N LYS A 330 14.06 18.54 -22.80
CA LYS A 330 15.06 19.13 -21.89
C LYS A 330 14.41 19.97 -20.79
N LYS A 331 13.48 20.85 -21.17
CA LYS A 331 12.72 21.66 -20.21
C LYS A 331 11.92 20.78 -19.25
N TYR A 332 11.27 19.73 -19.75
CA TYR A 332 10.53 18.79 -18.90
C TYR A 332 11.43 18.01 -17.93
N LEU A 333 12.58 17.52 -18.40
CA LEU A 333 13.55 16.80 -17.59
C LEU A 333 14.05 17.69 -16.43
N LYS A 334 14.31 18.97 -16.70
CA LYS A 334 14.66 19.96 -15.67
C LYS A 334 13.51 20.24 -14.71
N ASP A 335 12.35 20.64 -15.22
CA ASP A 335 11.27 21.20 -14.40
C ASP A 335 10.45 20.11 -13.67
N SER A 336 10.36 18.90 -14.22
CA SER A 336 9.48 17.83 -13.73
C SER A 336 10.20 16.55 -13.30
N CYS A 337 11.44 16.35 -13.76
CA CYS A 337 12.29 15.22 -13.35
C CYS A 337 13.52 15.67 -12.54
N PHE A 338 13.71 16.98 -12.34
CA PHE A 338 14.76 17.56 -11.50
C PHE A 338 16.19 17.14 -11.89
N VAL A 339 16.39 16.81 -13.17
CA VAL A 339 17.69 16.44 -13.73
C VAL A 339 18.20 17.56 -14.64
N VAL A 340 19.51 17.74 -14.75
CA VAL A 340 20.12 18.84 -15.52
C VAL A 340 21.03 18.32 -16.62
N ASP A 341 21.17 19.07 -17.71
CA ASP A 341 22.07 18.66 -18.79
C ASP A 341 23.51 18.50 -18.25
N THR A 342 24.16 17.41 -18.64
CA THR A 342 25.57 17.21 -18.32
C THR A 342 26.43 18.25 -19.02
N LYS A 343 27.50 18.68 -18.34
CA LYS A 343 28.49 19.56 -18.96
C LYS A 343 29.34 18.74 -19.93
N PRO A 344 29.90 19.37 -20.99
CA PRO A 344 30.84 18.70 -21.88
C PRO A 344 31.97 18.03 -21.09
N ASN A 345 32.32 16.80 -21.46
CA ASN A 345 33.38 15.98 -20.83
C ASN A 345 33.13 15.56 -19.37
N VAL A 346 31.92 15.72 -18.85
CA VAL A 346 31.51 15.14 -17.56
C VAL A 346 30.62 13.92 -17.81
N PRO A 347 30.95 12.73 -17.27
CA PRO A 347 30.09 11.57 -17.38
C PRO A 347 28.70 11.87 -16.79
N PRO A 348 27.61 11.66 -17.55
CA PRO A 348 26.27 11.90 -17.05
C PRO A 348 25.87 10.83 -16.02
N ASP A 349 25.03 11.21 -15.06
CA ASP A 349 24.38 10.25 -14.16
C ASP A 349 23.39 9.35 -14.92
N PHE A 350 22.69 9.94 -15.91
CA PHE A 350 21.74 9.24 -16.79
C PHE A 350 22.05 9.41 -18.28
N MET A 351 22.08 8.32 -19.03
CA MET A 351 22.01 8.38 -20.50
C MET A 351 20.59 8.08 -20.96
N ILE A 352 19.94 9.06 -21.58
CA ILE A 352 18.56 8.94 -22.07
C ILE A 352 18.60 8.91 -23.60
N THR A 353 18.03 7.87 -24.18
CA THR A 353 17.82 7.74 -25.62
C THR A 353 16.33 7.63 -25.89
N ALA A 354 15.82 8.44 -26.81
CA ALA A 354 14.42 8.39 -27.25
C ALA A 354 14.39 8.37 -28.78
N ASP A 355 14.11 7.18 -29.31
CA ASP A 355 14.06 6.91 -30.75
C ASP A 355 12.61 6.61 -31.15
N LEU A 356 11.99 7.51 -31.91
CA LEU A 356 10.59 7.44 -32.30
C LEU A 356 10.40 7.51 -33.81
N THR A 357 9.33 6.88 -34.29
CA THR A 357 8.90 6.94 -35.68
C THR A 357 7.40 7.23 -35.72
N VAL A 358 7.01 8.23 -36.52
CA VAL A 358 5.62 8.61 -36.78
C VAL A 358 5.25 8.14 -38.18
N ALA A 359 4.16 7.40 -38.31
CA ALA A 359 3.68 6.91 -39.60
C ALA A 359 2.16 6.97 -39.68
N ASN A 360 1.65 7.04 -40.91
CA ASN A 360 0.23 6.84 -41.18
C ASN A 360 -0.14 5.38 -40.88
N ALA A 361 -1.25 5.18 -40.18
CA ALA A 361 -1.85 3.88 -39.94
C ALA A 361 -3.14 3.77 -40.75
N ALA A 362 -3.18 2.79 -41.66
CA ALA A 362 -4.44 2.32 -42.22
C ALA A 362 -5.18 1.54 -41.12
N VAL A 363 -6.34 2.05 -40.70
CA VAL A 363 -7.19 1.37 -39.72
C VAL A 363 -8.32 0.72 -40.53
N ASP A 364 -8.26 -0.59 -40.69
CA ASP A 364 -9.21 -1.30 -41.53
C ASP A 364 -10.60 -1.39 -40.87
N ILE A 365 -11.61 -1.46 -41.74
CA ILE A 365 -13.06 -1.69 -41.52
C ILE A 365 -13.94 -0.44 -41.18
N THR A 366 -13.42 0.74 -40.81
CA THR A 366 -14.28 1.88 -40.36
C THR A 366 -14.12 3.22 -41.11
N ASP A 367 -13.49 3.26 -42.29
CA ASP A 367 -13.28 4.54 -43.03
C ASP A 367 -12.48 5.60 -42.21
N GLU A 368 -11.66 5.17 -41.25
CA GLU A 368 -10.85 6.04 -40.38
C GLU A 368 -9.38 6.11 -40.87
N MET A 369 -8.73 7.27 -40.69
CA MET A 369 -7.28 7.41 -40.85
C MET A 369 -6.62 7.54 -39.48
N GLY A 370 -5.46 6.91 -39.27
CA GLY A 370 -4.73 6.98 -38.01
C GLY A 370 -3.34 7.56 -38.14
N LEU A 371 -2.86 8.22 -37.09
CA LEU A 371 -1.44 8.47 -36.87
C LEU A 371 -0.92 7.50 -35.82
N LYS A 372 0.08 6.71 -36.20
CA LYS A 372 0.76 5.76 -35.33
C LYS A 372 2.15 6.27 -34.99
N VAL A 373 2.45 6.34 -33.70
CA VAL A 373 3.80 6.56 -33.19
C VAL A 373 4.29 5.25 -32.58
N THR A 374 5.47 4.82 -33.00
CA THR A 374 6.18 3.68 -32.42
C THR A 374 7.60 4.06 -32.08
N GLY A 375 8.14 3.50 -31.01
CA GLY A 375 9.56 3.64 -30.74
C GLY A 375 9.96 3.15 -29.37
N THR A 376 11.13 3.59 -28.92
CA THR A 376 11.71 3.15 -27.65
C THR A 376 12.26 4.34 -26.86
N ILE A 377 12.08 4.26 -25.55
CA ILE A 377 12.74 5.13 -24.58
C ILE A 377 13.67 4.24 -23.77
N THR A 378 14.96 4.50 -23.84
CA THR A 378 16.00 3.80 -23.08
C THR A 378 16.64 4.76 -22.09
N ILE A 379 16.70 4.39 -20.81
CA ILE A 379 17.42 5.17 -19.79
C ILE A 379 18.43 4.26 -19.11
N LYS A 380 19.71 4.65 -19.15
CA LYS A 380 20.80 4.00 -18.41
C LYS A 380 21.15 4.85 -17.19
N GLY A 381 20.95 4.32 -15.98
CA GLY A 381 21.41 4.95 -14.74
C GLY A 381 22.83 4.52 -14.45
N LEU A 382 23.81 5.32 -14.87
CA LEU A 382 25.23 4.99 -14.78
C LEU A 382 25.79 5.22 -13.38
N SER A 383 25.27 6.20 -12.67
CA SER A 383 25.71 6.55 -11.33
C SER A 383 24.80 6.00 -10.23
N LEU A 384 23.87 5.09 -10.52
CA LEU A 384 23.14 4.39 -9.46
C LEU A 384 24.08 3.54 -8.62
N GLU A 385 23.66 3.17 -7.41
CA GLU A 385 24.43 2.22 -6.58
C GLU A 385 24.68 0.91 -7.34
N THR A 386 23.64 0.41 -8.02
CA THR A 386 23.76 -0.65 -9.02
C THR A 386 23.37 -0.09 -10.39
N PRO A 387 24.33 0.09 -11.32
CA PRO A 387 24.03 0.56 -12.66
C PRO A 387 23.04 -0.36 -13.39
N ARG A 388 22.04 0.23 -14.05
CA ARG A 388 21.00 -0.51 -14.77
C ARG A 388 20.46 0.24 -15.97
N THR A 389 19.82 -0.51 -16.88
CA THR A 389 19.18 0.01 -18.08
C THR A 389 17.70 -0.38 -18.08
N GLU A 390 16.84 0.59 -18.29
CA GLU A 390 15.41 0.39 -18.47
C GLU A 390 15.02 0.78 -19.89
N ILE A 391 14.21 -0.06 -20.53
CA ILE A 391 13.73 0.15 -21.90
C ILE A 391 12.21 0.09 -21.88
N LYS A 392 11.58 1.09 -22.50
CA LYS A 392 10.13 1.11 -22.67
C LYS A 392 9.77 1.35 -24.13
N ASN A 393 9.02 0.40 -24.68
CA ASN A 393 8.43 0.56 -26.00
C ASN A 393 7.22 1.50 -25.89
N VAL A 394 7.14 2.46 -26.81
CA VAL A 394 6.04 3.40 -26.94
C VAL A 394 5.28 3.01 -28.19
N GLU A 395 3.98 2.75 -28.04
CA GLU A 395 3.06 2.59 -29.16
C GLU A 395 1.80 3.41 -28.86
N TYR A 396 1.44 4.29 -29.79
CA TYR A 396 0.25 5.13 -29.67
C TYR A 396 -0.38 5.31 -31.03
N ILE A 397 -1.71 5.20 -31.11
CA ILE A 397 -2.47 5.43 -32.34
C ILE A 397 -3.60 6.41 -32.05
N LYS A 398 -3.58 7.58 -32.70
CA LYS A 398 -4.72 8.49 -32.73
C LYS A 398 -5.51 8.25 -34.00
N ARG A 399 -6.82 8.05 -33.86
CA ARG A 399 -7.75 7.84 -34.98
C ARG A 399 -8.52 9.11 -35.28
N TYR A 400 -8.77 9.36 -36.56
CA TYR A 400 -9.50 10.50 -37.09
C TYR A 400 -10.56 10.03 -38.09
N ALA A 401 -11.71 10.71 -38.10
CA ALA A 401 -12.75 10.48 -39.10
C ALA A 401 -12.28 10.92 -40.50
N LYS A 402 -12.68 10.20 -41.56
CA LYS A 402 -12.41 10.63 -42.95
C LYS A 402 -12.99 12.02 -43.21
N ARG A 403 -12.21 12.86 -43.93
CA ARG A 403 -12.50 14.26 -44.34
C ARG A 403 -12.11 15.37 -43.37
N THR A 404 -11.49 15.06 -42.23
CA THR A 404 -10.82 16.09 -41.42
C THR A 404 -9.36 16.19 -41.86
N GLU A 405 -8.89 17.39 -42.17
CA GLU A 405 -7.44 17.66 -42.26
C GLU A 405 -6.82 17.22 -40.92
N ILE A 406 -5.86 16.30 -40.95
CA ILE A 406 -5.33 15.69 -39.72
C ILE A 406 -4.63 16.80 -38.91
N PRO A 407 -5.15 17.18 -37.72
CA PRO A 407 -4.45 18.13 -36.87
C PRO A 407 -3.31 17.39 -36.16
N TYR A 408 -2.16 17.30 -36.83
CA TYR A 408 -0.95 16.62 -36.34
C TYR A 408 -0.57 17.08 -34.92
N GLY A 409 -0.80 18.35 -34.60
CA GLY A 409 -0.45 18.93 -33.30
C GLY A 409 -1.07 18.22 -32.09
N LEU A 410 -2.32 17.74 -32.18
CA LEU A 410 -2.97 17.04 -31.05
C LEU A 410 -2.40 15.65 -30.81
N ALA A 411 -2.22 14.84 -31.86
CA ALA A 411 -1.62 13.51 -31.72
C ALA A 411 -0.17 13.60 -31.24
N LEU A 412 0.58 14.58 -31.75
CA LEU A 412 1.96 14.80 -31.34
C LEU A 412 2.04 15.34 -29.90
N TRP A 413 1.09 16.17 -29.47
CA TRP A 413 0.98 16.60 -28.06
C TRP A 413 0.69 15.43 -27.11
N ASP A 414 -0.31 14.60 -27.44
CA ASP A 414 -0.67 13.40 -26.67
C ASP A 414 0.53 12.44 -26.57
N MET A 415 1.29 12.27 -27.66
CA MET A 415 2.56 11.54 -27.68
C MET A 415 3.59 12.17 -26.74
N ASN A 416 3.83 13.48 -26.85
CA ASN A 416 4.79 14.17 -25.98
C ASN A 416 4.45 13.97 -24.50
N MET A 417 3.17 14.01 -24.14
CA MET A 417 2.71 13.72 -22.78
C MET A 417 2.98 12.27 -22.38
N LEU A 418 2.70 11.30 -23.25
CA LEU A 418 2.98 9.89 -23.01
C LEU A 418 4.48 9.63 -22.82
N MET A 419 5.34 10.24 -23.65
CA MET A 419 6.80 10.15 -23.52
C MET A 419 7.28 10.70 -22.19
N LYS A 420 6.84 11.93 -21.84
CA LYS A 420 7.19 12.60 -20.59
C LYS A 420 6.82 11.73 -19.38
N GLN A 421 5.60 11.19 -19.37
CA GLN A 421 5.14 10.28 -18.32
C GLN A 421 5.98 8.99 -18.26
N ASN A 422 6.32 8.40 -19.41
CA ASN A 422 7.16 7.21 -19.47
C ASN A 422 8.58 7.48 -18.96
N MET A 423 9.21 8.58 -19.38
CA MET A 423 10.54 8.99 -18.89
C MET A 423 10.53 9.21 -17.38
N LYS A 424 9.56 9.97 -16.85
CA LYS A 424 9.43 10.21 -15.41
C LYS A 424 9.18 8.91 -14.66
N SER A 425 8.35 8.01 -15.19
CA SER A 425 8.08 6.70 -14.60
C SER A 425 9.34 5.85 -14.51
N ILE A 426 10.16 5.81 -15.56
CA ILE A 426 11.44 5.09 -15.56
C ILE A 426 12.41 5.73 -14.56
N LEU A 427 12.63 7.05 -14.63
CA LEU A 427 13.52 7.77 -13.72
C LEU A 427 13.10 7.65 -12.25
N SER A 428 11.79 7.49 -11.97
CA SER A 428 11.30 7.31 -10.59
C SER A 428 11.53 5.90 -10.04
N LYS A 429 11.85 4.93 -10.91
CA LYS A 429 12.20 3.56 -10.53
C LYS A 429 13.71 3.37 -10.40
N MET A 430 14.48 4.19 -11.13
CA MET A 430 15.94 4.30 -11.02
C MET A 430 16.34 4.72 -9.63
#